data_AF-A0A7J9YLB0-F1
#
_entry.id   AF-A0A7J9YLB0-F1
#
_cell.length_a   1.000
_cell.length_b   1.000
_cell.length_c   1.000
_cell.angle_alpha   90.00
_cell.angle_beta   90.00
_cell.angle_gamma   90.00
#
_symmetry.space_group_name_H-M   'P 1'
#
loop_
_entity.id
_entity.type
_entity.pdbx_description
1 polymer ?
#
loop_
_entity_poly.entity_id
_entity_poly.type
_entity_poly.pdbx_seq_one_letter_code
_entity_poly.pdbx_strand_id
1 'polypeptide(L)'
;MRVYLPATIDMLRDLVASGEFTPVNGTGFALTPALRESYTSGSTDELEYVAQLDAARASLRLIAAGETGHPAPPRRVVIAADAEDAQLRPDLDHAVVRLPSPVPMSAIAAIHVDAEVAEDAVRAAAKVIDAADLGDDDAEFILGDAEDHELAWYAPQELPFLLELL
;
A
#
# COMPACT_ATOMS: atom_id res chain seq x y z
N MET A 1 -7.45 15.00 3.14
CA MET A 1 -7.46 14.31 1.82
C MET A 1 -7.40 12.81 2.06
N ARG A 2 -7.86 12.00 1.10
CA ARG A 2 -7.67 10.54 1.17
C ARG A 2 -6.21 10.21 0.89
N VAL A 3 -5.59 9.42 1.77
CA VAL A 3 -4.25 8.87 1.61
C VAL A 3 -4.30 7.35 1.60
N TYR A 4 -3.35 6.74 0.90
CA TYR A 4 -3.16 5.32 0.70
C TYR A 4 -1.79 4.95 1.28
N LEU A 5 -1.78 4.14 2.33
CA LEU A 5 -0.60 3.85 3.12
C LEU A 5 -0.15 2.42 2.87
N PRO A 6 1.09 2.19 2.39
CA PRO A 6 1.62 0.85 2.24
C PRO A 6 1.79 0.21 3.63
N ALA A 7 1.39 -1.05 3.75
CA ALA A 7 1.51 -1.81 4.98
C ALA A 7 1.84 -3.28 4.68
N THR A 8 2.00 -4.07 5.74
CA THR A 8 2.09 -5.54 5.70
C THR A 8 1.05 -6.15 6.65
N ILE A 9 0.81 -7.46 6.56
CA ILE A 9 -0.09 -8.16 7.50
C ILE A 9 0.35 -7.99 8.96
N ASP A 10 1.65 -8.01 9.24
CA ASP A 10 2.13 -7.79 10.63
C ASP A 10 1.87 -6.36 11.10
N MET A 11 2.04 -5.36 10.24
CA MET A 11 1.67 -3.98 10.58
C MET A 11 0.17 -3.82 10.85
N LEU A 12 -0.70 -4.61 10.21
CA LEU A 12 -2.13 -4.64 10.53
C LEU A 12 -2.41 -5.24 11.91
N ARG A 13 -1.66 -6.29 12.31
CA ARG A 13 -1.75 -6.85 13.67
C ARG A 13 -1.36 -5.81 14.72
N ASP A 14 -0.28 -5.06 14.46
CA ASP A 14 0.15 -3.96 15.34
C ASP A 14 -0.89 -2.84 15.40
N LEU A 15 -1.52 -2.49 14.27
CA LEU A 15 -2.62 -1.53 14.22
C LEU A 15 -3.82 -1.99 15.09
N VAL A 16 -4.23 -3.25 15.01
CA VAL A 16 -5.32 -3.77 15.86
C VAL A 16 -4.94 -3.73 17.34
N ALA A 17 -3.69 -4.03 17.69
CA ALA A 17 -3.22 -4.04 19.06
C ALA A 17 -3.06 -2.63 19.67
N SER A 18 -2.60 -1.66 18.87
CA SER A 18 -2.29 -0.30 19.33
C SER A 18 -3.42 0.72 19.10
N GLY A 19 -4.29 0.48 18.11
CA GLY A 19 -5.33 1.40 17.68
C GLY A 19 -4.84 2.53 16.75
N GLU A 20 -3.56 2.55 16.38
CA GLU A 20 -2.97 3.57 15.50
C GLU A 20 -1.99 2.94 14.51
N PHE A 21 -1.90 3.49 13.31
CA PHE A 21 -0.98 3.06 12.26
C PHE A 21 0.12 4.09 12.07
N THR A 22 1.37 3.65 12.10
CA THR A 22 2.52 4.51 11.75
C THR A 22 3.14 4.02 10.44
N PRO A 23 3.00 4.78 9.33
CA PRO A 23 3.61 4.38 8.07
C PRO A 23 5.13 4.35 8.18
N VAL A 24 5.81 3.44 7.46
CA VAL A 24 7.27 3.37 7.47
C VAL A 24 7.85 4.67 6.93
N ASN A 25 8.71 5.28 7.75
CA ASN A 25 9.15 6.66 7.65
C ASN A 25 8.01 7.70 7.69
N GLY A 26 6.74 7.38 7.48
CA GLY A 26 5.65 8.34 7.26
C GLY A 26 5.28 8.48 5.78
N THR A 27 5.76 7.57 4.93
CA THR A 27 5.43 7.56 3.49
C THR A 27 3.98 7.13 3.26
N GLY A 28 3.29 7.87 2.41
CA GLY A 28 1.96 7.52 1.89
C GLY A 28 1.78 8.02 0.46
N PHE A 29 0.65 7.71 -0.13
CA PHE A 29 0.31 8.07 -1.50
C PHE A 29 -1.07 8.74 -1.53
N ALA A 30 -1.30 9.68 -2.43
CA ALA A 30 -2.57 10.37 -2.54
C ALA A 30 -2.76 10.94 -3.95
N LEU A 31 -3.99 11.36 -4.26
CA LEU A 31 -4.24 12.19 -5.42
C LEU A 31 -3.67 13.60 -5.20
N THR A 32 -2.39 13.76 -5.49
CA THR A 32 -1.70 15.05 -5.45
C THR A 32 -2.01 15.87 -6.71
N PRO A 33 -1.72 17.19 -6.69
CA PRO A 33 -1.75 17.99 -7.92
C PRO A 33 -0.80 17.45 -9.00
N ALA A 34 0.40 16.99 -8.64
CA ALA A 34 1.37 16.44 -9.60
C ALA A 34 0.83 15.17 -10.28
N LEU A 35 0.18 14.28 -9.52
CA LEU A 35 -0.46 13.10 -10.08
C LEU A 35 -1.65 13.48 -10.97
N ARG A 36 -2.47 14.43 -10.55
CA ARG A 36 -3.58 14.93 -11.38
C ARG A 36 -3.08 15.47 -12.73
N GLU A 37 -1.98 16.22 -12.72
CA GLU A 37 -1.42 16.86 -13.90
C GLU A 37 -0.68 15.89 -14.84
N SER A 38 -0.21 14.74 -14.34
CA SER A 38 0.46 13.74 -15.18
C SER A 38 -0.50 12.95 -16.08
N TYR A 39 -1.81 13.04 -15.85
CA TYR A 39 -2.84 12.38 -16.65
C TYR A 39 -3.62 13.40 -17.49
N THR A 40 -3.78 13.11 -18.79
CA THR A 40 -4.56 13.95 -19.71
C THR A 40 -6.04 14.04 -19.32
N SER A 41 -6.57 12.98 -18.70
CA SER A 41 -7.96 12.87 -18.25
C SER A 41 -8.09 11.82 -17.17
N GLY A 42 -9.14 11.92 -16.35
CA GLY A 42 -9.46 10.96 -15.30
C GLY A 42 -10.33 11.63 -14.24
N SER A 43 -11.36 10.92 -13.79
CA SER A 43 -12.14 11.33 -12.62
C SER A 43 -11.26 11.30 -11.35
N THR A 44 -11.77 11.89 -10.25
CA THR A 44 -11.08 11.83 -8.97
C THR A 44 -10.87 10.38 -8.52
N ASP A 45 -11.91 9.55 -8.61
CA ASP A 45 -11.88 8.16 -8.15
C ASP A 45 -10.88 7.32 -8.97
N GLU A 46 -10.83 7.49 -10.29
CA GLU A 46 -9.86 6.80 -11.15
C GLU A 46 -8.41 7.16 -10.81
N LEU A 47 -8.12 8.43 -10.51
CA LEU A 47 -6.76 8.86 -10.19
C LEU A 47 -6.39 8.58 -8.72
N GLU A 48 -7.37 8.51 -7.82
CA GLU A 48 -7.17 7.98 -6.49
C GLU A 48 -6.85 6.48 -6.52
N TYR A 49 -7.44 5.73 -7.43
CA TYR A 49 -7.08 4.33 -7.65
C TYR A 49 -5.62 4.18 -8.10
N VAL A 50 -5.11 5.07 -8.96
CA VAL A 50 -3.68 5.08 -9.32
C VAL A 50 -2.79 5.27 -8.07
N ALA A 51 -3.13 6.22 -7.19
CA ALA A 51 -2.38 6.41 -5.95
C ALA A 51 -2.45 5.20 -5.01
N GLN A 52 -3.58 4.47 -5.02
CA GLN A 52 -3.72 3.20 -4.31
C GLN A 52 -2.81 2.10 -4.89
N LEU A 53 -2.69 2.01 -6.22
CA LEU A 53 -1.79 1.05 -6.87
C LEU A 53 -0.31 1.37 -6.56
N ASP A 54 0.08 2.64 -6.55
CA ASP A 54 1.42 3.06 -6.13
C ASP A 54 1.71 2.62 -4.68
N ALA A 55 0.71 2.75 -3.79
CA ALA A 55 0.82 2.24 -2.42
C ALA A 55 0.91 0.71 -2.36
N ALA A 56 0.19 -0.02 -3.22
CA ALA A 56 0.27 -1.47 -3.30
C ALA A 56 1.65 -1.94 -3.78
N ARG A 57 2.24 -1.26 -4.77
CA ARG A 57 3.62 -1.50 -5.21
C ARG A 57 4.63 -1.16 -4.09
N ALA A 58 4.38 -0.11 -3.30
CA ALA A 58 5.21 0.20 -2.13
C ALA A 58 5.10 -0.83 -0.99
N SER A 59 3.96 -1.50 -0.84
CA SER A 59 3.80 -2.62 0.11
C SER A 59 4.76 -3.77 -0.20
N LEU A 60 5.05 -4.06 -1.47
CA LEU A 60 6.03 -5.10 -1.87
C LEU A 60 7.43 -4.84 -1.30
N ARG A 61 7.86 -3.57 -1.24
CA ARG A 61 9.15 -3.19 -0.64
C ARG A 61 9.18 -3.46 0.86
N LEU A 62 8.05 -3.27 1.54
CA LEU A 62 7.91 -3.60 2.97
C LEU A 62 7.93 -5.12 3.19
N ILE A 63 7.27 -5.88 2.33
CA ILE A 63 7.29 -7.36 2.36
C ILE A 63 8.73 -7.86 2.14
N ALA A 64 9.42 -7.35 1.12
CA ALA A 64 10.80 -7.69 0.80
C ALA A 64 11.75 -7.42 1.97
N ALA A 65 11.57 -6.30 2.68
CA ALA A 65 12.38 -5.95 3.84
C ALA A 65 12.06 -6.78 5.10
N GLY A 66 10.86 -7.37 5.18
CA GLY A 66 10.32 -8.03 6.37
C GLY A 66 10.59 -9.54 6.47
N GLU A 67 11.28 -10.17 5.52
CA GLU A 67 11.53 -11.62 5.49
C GLU A 67 12.49 -12.09 6.61
N THR A 68 12.04 -12.13 7.88
CA THR A 68 12.81 -12.77 8.98
C THR A 68 11.93 -13.62 9.90
N GLY A 69 12.32 -14.89 10.10
CA GLY A 69 11.92 -15.76 11.23
C GLY A 69 10.53 -16.42 11.16
N HIS A 70 9.46 -15.64 10.98
CA HIS A 70 8.06 -16.12 10.89
C HIS A 70 7.25 -15.22 9.95
N PRO A 71 7.41 -15.36 8.62
CA PRO A 71 6.80 -14.42 7.69
C PRO A 71 5.27 -14.57 7.71
N ALA A 72 4.57 -13.46 7.93
CA ALA A 72 3.14 -13.39 7.62
C ALA A 72 2.89 -13.71 6.13
N PRO A 73 1.64 -14.06 5.74
CA PRO A 73 1.32 -14.30 4.34
C PRO A 73 1.76 -13.13 3.45
N PRO A 74 2.45 -13.37 2.32
CA PRO A 74 2.95 -12.32 1.44
C PRO A 74 1.78 -11.74 0.64
N ARG A 75 1.07 -10.80 1.25
CA ARG A 75 -0.07 -10.11 0.66
C ARG A 75 0.20 -8.63 0.70
N ARG A 76 0.01 -7.92 -0.42
CA ARG A 76 0.07 -6.46 -0.41
C ARG A 76 -1.07 -5.96 0.45
N VAL A 77 -0.77 -4.93 1.23
CA VAL A 77 -1.74 -4.23 2.06
C VAL A 77 -1.66 -2.75 1.78
N VAL A 78 -2.83 -2.14 1.55
CA VAL A 78 -2.99 -0.69 1.48
C VAL A 78 -4.07 -0.24 2.45
N ILE A 79 -3.73 0.69 3.33
CA ILE A 79 -4.69 1.31 4.25
C ILE A 79 -5.14 2.64 3.64
N ALA A 80 -6.43 2.76 3.36
CA ALA A 80 -7.05 4.00 2.93
C ALA A 80 -7.51 4.79 4.16
N ALA A 81 -6.99 6.00 4.34
CA ALA A 81 -7.29 6.83 5.52
C ALA A 81 -7.47 8.30 5.15
N ASP A 82 -8.23 9.03 5.97
CA ASP A 82 -8.36 10.48 5.83
C ASP A 82 -7.28 11.19 6.66
N ALA A 83 -6.43 11.97 6.00
CA ALA A 83 -5.36 12.73 6.63
C ALA A 83 -5.44 14.22 6.25
N GLU A 84 -5.49 15.10 7.25
CA GLU A 84 -5.56 16.56 7.05
C GLU A 84 -4.17 17.21 6.93
N ASP A 85 -3.15 16.60 7.54
CA ASP A 85 -1.79 17.12 7.68
C ASP A 85 -0.77 16.45 6.74
N ALA A 86 -1.25 15.70 5.75
CA ALA A 86 -0.40 15.08 4.73
C ALA A 86 0.34 16.15 3.91
N GLN A 87 1.67 16.02 3.84
CA GLN A 87 2.54 16.96 3.15
C GLN A 87 2.95 16.40 1.79
N LEU A 88 2.77 17.18 0.73
CA LEU A 88 3.16 16.78 -0.63
C LEU A 88 4.68 16.60 -0.73
N ARG A 89 5.12 15.59 -1.50
CA ARG A 89 6.54 15.34 -1.82
C ARG A 89 6.78 15.37 -3.33
N PRO A 90 6.65 16.53 -3.99
CA PRO A 90 6.84 16.65 -5.45
C PRO A 90 8.29 16.42 -5.91
N ASP A 91 9.22 16.27 -4.96
CA ASP A 91 10.61 15.87 -5.20
C ASP A 91 10.78 14.34 -5.30
N LEU A 92 9.72 13.57 -5.03
CA LEU A 92 9.64 12.11 -5.22
C LEU A 92 8.66 11.82 -6.38
N ASP A 93 8.05 10.63 -6.40
CA ASP A 93 7.01 10.30 -7.39
C ASP A 93 5.74 11.12 -7.22
N HIS A 94 4.96 11.22 -8.30
CA HIS A 94 3.83 12.13 -8.40
C HIS A 94 2.81 11.95 -7.28
N ALA A 95 2.53 10.73 -6.85
CA ALA A 95 1.51 10.44 -5.83
C ALA A 95 2.02 10.63 -4.37
N VAL A 96 3.32 10.83 -4.15
CA VAL A 96 3.91 10.66 -2.82
C VAL A 96 3.58 11.82 -1.88
N VAL A 97 3.17 11.46 -0.67
CA VAL A 97 2.97 12.36 0.47
C VAL A 97 3.72 11.87 1.69
N ARG A 98 3.88 12.77 2.67
CA ARG A 98 4.48 12.51 3.96
C ARG A 98 3.49 12.81 5.08
N LEU A 99 3.21 11.82 5.91
CA LEU A 99 2.43 11.98 7.13
C LEU A 99 3.39 12.31 8.29
N PRO A 100 3.17 13.41 9.02
CA PRO A 100 4.01 13.78 10.16
C PRO A 100 3.63 13.06 11.46
N SER A 101 2.44 12.45 11.50
CA SER A 101 1.84 11.85 12.69
C SER A 101 1.30 10.44 12.40
N PRO A 102 1.19 9.56 13.41
CA PRO A 102 0.43 8.31 13.31
C PRO A 102 -1.04 8.57 12.93
N VAL A 103 -1.64 7.59 12.25
CA VAL A 103 -3.04 7.61 11.80
C VAL A 103 -3.88 6.80 12.76
N PRO A 104 -4.85 7.41 13.47
CA PRO A 104 -5.72 6.66 14.37
C PRO A 104 -6.66 5.74 13.59
N MET A 105 -7.05 4.61 14.18
CA MET A 105 -8.03 3.69 13.59
C MET A 105 -9.32 4.39 13.15
N SER A 106 -9.74 5.43 13.87
CA SER A 106 -10.93 6.23 13.54
C SER A 106 -10.83 7.03 12.24
N ALA A 107 -9.61 7.26 11.73
CA ALA A 107 -9.37 7.94 10.46
C ALA A 107 -9.21 6.95 9.28
N ILE A 108 -9.15 5.64 9.57
CA ILE A 108 -9.07 4.62 8.53
C ILE A 108 -10.46 4.42 7.94
N ALA A 109 -10.56 4.55 6.61
CA ALA A 109 -11.78 4.37 5.86
C ALA A 109 -11.94 2.95 5.32
N ALA A 110 -10.82 2.31 4.93
CA ALA A 110 -10.81 0.94 4.42
C ALA A 110 -9.42 0.32 4.48
N ILE A 111 -9.38 -1.01 4.43
CA ILE A 111 -8.16 -1.79 4.27
C ILE A 111 -8.30 -2.60 2.98
N HIS A 112 -7.28 -2.57 2.15
CA HIS A 112 -7.19 -3.32 0.91
C HIS A 112 -6.12 -4.39 1.06
N VAL A 113 -6.45 -5.66 0.79
CA VAL A 113 -5.54 -6.78 0.98
C VAL A 113 -5.65 -7.75 -0.19
N ASP A 114 -4.51 -8.26 -0.66
CA ASP A 114 -4.49 -9.37 -1.62
C ASP A 114 -5.24 -10.61 -1.09
N ALA A 115 -5.90 -11.32 -2.01
CA ALA A 115 -6.46 -12.64 -1.72
C ALA A 115 -5.37 -13.72 -1.68
N GLU A 116 -5.67 -14.87 -1.08
CA GLU A 116 -4.74 -16.03 -0.98
C GLU A 116 -4.14 -16.44 -2.33
N VAL A 117 -4.94 -16.37 -3.40
CA VAL A 117 -4.52 -16.73 -4.76
C VAL A 117 -3.36 -15.88 -5.30
N ALA A 118 -3.14 -14.68 -4.75
CA ALA A 118 -2.07 -13.78 -5.18
C ALA A 118 -0.74 -14.04 -4.47
N GLU A 119 -0.69 -14.87 -3.42
CA GLU A 119 0.48 -15.00 -2.55
C GLU A 119 1.76 -15.43 -3.28
N ASP A 120 1.65 -16.33 -4.25
CA ASP A 120 2.80 -16.78 -5.03
C ASP A 120 3.35 -15.67 -5.94
N ALA A 121 2.45 -14.92 -6.60
CA ALA A 121 2.83 -13.77 -7.43
C ALA A 121 3.45 -12.66 -6.60
N VAL A 122 2.84 -12.31 -5.46
CA VAL A 122 3.35 -11.30 -4.53
C VAL A 122 4.71 -11.69 -3.96
N ARG A 123 4.90 -12.96 -3.60
CA ARG A 123 6.20 -13.48 -3.13
C ARG A 123 7.27 -13.40 -4.22
N ALA A 124 6.93 -13.65 -5.48
CA ALA A 124 7.86 -13.51 -6.59
C ALA A 124 8.21 -12.03 -6.82
N ALA A 125 7.20 -11.16 -6.87
CA ALA A 125 7.36 -9.73 -7.06
C ALA A 125 8.21 -9.08 -5.95
N ALA A 126 7.98 -9.43 -4.69
CA ALA A 126 8.76 -8.91 -3.57
C ALA A 126 10.26 -9.22 -3.68
N LYS A 127 10.66 -10.34 -4.30
CA LYS A 127 12.07 -10.70 -4.50
C LYS A 127 12.77 -9.88 -5.58
N VAL A 128 12.01 -9.29 -6.49
CA VAL A 128 12.55 -8.59 -7.67
C VAL A 128 12.22 -7.09 -7.67
N ILE A 129 11.50 -6.59 -6.67
CA ILE A 129 11.03 -5.20 -6.61
C ILE A 129 12.18 -4.18 -6.72
N ASP A 130 13.33 -4.44 -6.08
CA ASP A 130 14.50 -3.56 -6.18
C ASP A 130 15.11 -3.54 -7.59
N ALA A 131 15.04 -4.67 -8.31
CA ALA A 131 15.52 -4.75 -9.69
C ALA A 131 14.55 -4.06 -10.67
N ALA A 132 13.24 -4.24 -10.46
CA ALA A 132 12.19 -3.55 -11.22
C ALA A 132 12.34 -2.02 -11.06
N ASP A 133 12.56 -1.54 -9.83
CA ASP A 133 12.82 -0.12 -9.53
C ASP A 133 14.06 0.45 -10.25
N LEU A 134 15.03 -0.40 -10.58
CA LEU A 134 16.23 -0.05 -11.34
C LEU A 134 16.06 -0.20 -12.86
N GLY A 135 14.84 -0.55 -13.31
CA GLY A 135 14.47 -0.67 -14.72
C GLY A 135 14.82 -2.01 -15.37
N ASP A 136 14.88 -3.10 -14.60
CA ASP A 136 15.04 -4.45 -15.14
C ASP A 136 13.69 -4.95 -15.73
N ASP A 137 13.67 -5.18 -17.05
CA ASP A 137 12.46 -5.57 -17.79
C ASP A 137 11.91 -6.94 -17.35
N ASP A 138 12.78 -7.90 -17.00
CA ASP A 138 12.35 -9.22 -16.53
C ASP A 138 11.71 -9.12 -15.14
N ALA A 139 12.25 -8.24 -14.28
CA ALA A 139 11.68 -7.95 -12.98
C ALA A 139 10.33 -7.21 -13.07
N GLU A 140 10.19 -6.24 -13.98
CA GLU A 140 8.91 -5.56 -14.24
C GLU A 140 7.84 -6.54 -14.77
N PHE A 141 8.23 -7.53 -15.59
CA PHE A 141 7.29 -8.58 -16.01
C PHE A 141 6.75 -9.40 -14.84
N ILE A 142 7.62 -9.85 -13.93
CA ILE A 142 7.22 -10.61 -12.72
C ILE A 142 6.37 -9.74 -11.79
N LEU A 143 6.67 -8.45 -11.69
CA LEU A 143 5.89 -7.50 -10.90
C LEU A 143 4.47 -7.35 -11.45
N GLY A 144 4.32 -7.33 -12.77
CA GLY A 144 3.02 -7.31 -13.47
C GLY A 144 2.09 -8.45 -13.04
N ASP A 145 2.62 -9.68 -12.86
CA ASP A 145 1.82 -10.83 -12.40
C ASP A 145 1.16 -10.56 -11.03
N ALA A 146 1.85 -9.86 -10.12
CA ALA A 146 1.25 -9.45 -8.85
C ALA A 146 0.25 -8.29 -9.01
N GLU A 147 0.52 -7.36 -9.92
CA GLU A 147 -0.34 -6.21 -10.20
C GLU A 147 -1.66 -6.58 -10.89
N ASP A 148 -1.70 -7.70 -11.61
CA ASP A 148 -2.92 -8.27 -12.19
C ASP A 148 -3.93 -8.78 -11.13
N HIS A 149 -3.48 -8.95 -9.87
CA HIS A 149 -4.37 -9.28 -8.76
C HIS A 149 -4.97 -8.03 -8.12
N GLU A 150 -6.29 -7.95 -8.13
CA GLU A 150 -7.06 -6.91 -7.44
C GLU A 150 -7.05 -7.12 -5.91
N LEU A 151 -6.87 -6.03 -5.15
CA LEU A 151 -6.91 -6.08 -3.69
C LEU A 151 -8.37 -6.08 -3.21
N ALA A 152 -8.73 -7.03 -2.35
CA ALA A 152 -10.05 -7.08 -1.73
C ALA A 152 -10.22 -5.93 -0.73
N TRP A 153 -11.41 -5.33 -0.72
CA TRP A 153 -11.79 -4.24 0.17
C TRP A 153 -12.39 -4.78 1.47
N TYR A 154 -11.95 -4.22 2.61
CA TYR A 154 -12.47 -4.52 3.94
C TYR A 154 -12.78 -3.24 4.71
N ALA A 155 -13.89 -3.24 5.44
CA ALA A 155 -14.19 -2.19 6.39
C ALA A 155 -13.26 -2.29 7.61
N PRO A 156 -12.94 -1.18 8.30
CA PRO A 156 -12.07 -1.20 9.48
C PRO A 156 -12.52 -2.16 10.58
N GLN A 157 -13.83 -2.35 10.74
CA GLN A 157 -14.42 -3.25 11.75
C GLN A 157 -14.21 -4.74 11.42
N GLU A 158 -13.94 -5.07 10.16
CA GLU A 158 -13.70 -6.45 9.70
C GLU A 158 -12.23 -6.87 9.93
N LEU A 159 -11.34 -5.91 10.18
CA LEU A 159 -9.90 -6.15 10.26
C LEU A 159 -9.51 -7.21 11.31
N PRO A 160 -10.03 -7.20 12.56
CA PRO A 160 -9.69 -8.25 13.52
C PRO A 160 -10.09 -9.64 13.04
N PHE A 161 -11.26 -9.77 12.42
CA PHE A 161 -11.76 -11.03 11.90
C PHE A 161 -10.97 -11.51 10.68
N LEU A 162 -10.60 -10.60 9.77
CA LEU A 162 -9.70 -10.92 8.66
C LEU A 162 -8.39 -11.53 9.18
N LEU A 163 -7.75 -10.91 10.17
CA LEU A 163 -6.47 -11.37 10.71
C LEU A 163 -6.55 -12.72 11.45
N GLU A 164 -7.70 -13.08 12.03
CA GLU A 164 -7.93 -14.39 12.64
C GLU A 164 -8.04 -15.53 11.60
N LEU A 165 -8.37 -15.20 10.35
CA LEU A 165 -8.54 -16.15 9.25
C LEU A 165 -7.26 -16.35 8.40
N LEU A 166 -6.21 -15.59 8.66
CA LEU A 166 -4.90 -15.65 7.98
C LEU A 166 -3.89 -16.51 8.76
#